data_AF-A0A067N806-F1
#
_entry.id   AF-A0A067N806-F1
#
_cell.length_a   1.000
_cell.length_b   1.000
_cell.length_c   1.000
_cell.angle_alpha   90.00
_cell.angle_beta   90.00
_cell.angle_gamma   90.00
#
_symmetry.space_group_name_H-M   'P 1'
#
loop_
_entity.id
_entity.type
_entity.pdbx_description
1 polymer ?
#
loop_
_entity_poly.entity_id
_entity_poly.type
_entity_poly.pdbx_seq_one_letter_code
_entity_poly.pdbx_strand_id
1 'polypeptide(L)'
;MELQFQRSDNRPSVDPLQFNNHSALGALWDLKTSSVVKPLNVPSTEVRSGALLSNGTMVSVGGDSGAGVVNAGNQAIRIFEPCLSPTGEDCTLFENLETHHLFERRWYASSIRIFDGSLMIVGGTHVTTPFYNVDPVNSFEFFPKKEGAPRPSPFLERSLPANLFPSVCVTNPIDGSAILLPLSPLDFVPEVLVCGGTATDTIDSERPSTQTPALTQCSWIKLTEEGIMAGWQVEQMLEGRTMPELLHLPNGQILITNGGSTGFAAIGSVADLGNFLIAGSSPNGSATMTGVKFPSEFRVETLDPPFMNAERPKLVSVPKKLAFGQKVSVPISIPRGLRTQDIKVSLMDLGFSTHAFHAGARLVFMDATISPGRDLLTFTTPPNGRIRIPMLQPD
;
A
#
# COMPACT_ATOMS: atom_id res chain seq x y z
N MET A 1 -7.61 -6.21 13.57
CA MET A 1 -8.59 -6.18 12.47
C MET A 1 -7.94 -5.50 11.28
N GLU A 2 -8.16 -6.02 10.10
CA GLU A 2 -7.77 -5.40 8.83
C GLU A 2 -9.01 -4.76 8.21
N LEU A 3 -8.85 -3.60 7.58
CA LEU A 3 -9.92 -2.91 6.87
C LEU A 3 -9.71 -3.09 5.37
N GLN A 4 -10.70 -3.72 4.73
CA GLN A 4 -10.71 -3.96 3.29
C GLN A 4 -11.80 -3.13 2.60
N PHE A 5 -11.48 -2.65 1.41
CA PHE A 5 -12.27 -1.71 0.62
C PHE A 5 -12.49 -2.25 -0.80
N GLN A 6 -13.72 -2.17 -1.32
CA GLN A 6 -14.12 -2.69 -2.63
C GLN A 6 -14.81 -1.61 -3.49
N ARG A 7 -14.52 -1.62 -4.79
CA ARG A 7 -15.01 -0.63 -5.77
C ARG A 7 -16.55 -0.65 -5.88
N SER A 8 -17.15 0.52 -6.06
CA SER A 8 -18.59 0.77 -5.96
C SER A 8 -19.41 0.68 -7.25
N ASP A 9 -18.79 0.79 -8.43
CA ASP A 9 -19.44 1.32 -9.65
C ASP A 9 -19.95 0.29 -10.68
N ASN A 10 -19.84 -1.02 -10.45
CA ASN A 10 -20.52 -2.02 -11.29
C ASN A 10 -20.47 -3.41 -10.63
N ARG A 11 -21.47 -3.79 -9.83
CA ARG A 11 -21.40 -5.02 -9.01
C ARG A 11 -22.41 -6.10 -9.45
N PRO A 12 -22.06 -7.40 -9.36
CA PRO A 12 -23.00 -8.49 -9.56
C PRO A 12 -24.11 -8.46 -8.50
N SER A 13 -25.32 -8.90 -8.86
CA SER A 13 -26.50 -8.92 -7.98
C SER A 13 -26.42 -9.91 -6.80
N VAL A 14 -25.26 -10.54 -6.57
CA VAL A 14 -25.04 -11.60 -5.58
C VAL A 14 -23.70 -11.37 -4.88
N ASP A 15 -23.59 -10.28 -4.13
CA ASP A 15 -22.50 -10.10 -3.17
C ASP A 15 -22.91 -10.71 -1.82
N PRO A 16 -22.13 -11.65 -1.26
CA PRO A 16 -22.45 -12.26 0.03
C PRO A 16 -22.44 -11.24 1.19
N LEU A 17 -21.76 -10.10 1.05
CA LEU A 17 -21.70 -9.08 2.09
C LEU A 17 -22.58 -7.88 1.73
N GLN A 18 -23.69 -7.73 2.45
CA GLN A 18 -24.67 -6.67 2.24
C GLN A 18 -24.68 -5.70 3.42
N PHE A 19 -24.93 -4.42 3.13
CA PHE A 19 -25.23 -3.37 4.09
C PHE A 19 -26.45 -2.60 3.61
N ASN A 20 -27.50 -2.43 4.42
CA ASN A 20 -28.72 -1.70 4.03
C ASN A 20 -29.25 -2.04 2.60
N ASN A 21 -29.41 -3.33 2.29
CA ASN A 21 -29.89 -3.84 1.00
C ASN A 21 -29.07 -3.43 -0.25
N HIS A 22 -27.81 -3.05 -0.06
CA HIS A 22 -26.83 -2.92 -1.13
C HIS A 22 -25.53 -3.60 -0.73
N SER A 23 -24.71 -3.98 -1.71
CA SER A 23 -23.42 -4.59 -1.47
C SER A 23 -22.53 -3.70 -0.59
N ALA A 24 -21.92 -4.25 0.45
CA ALA A 24 -21.05 -3.51 1.35
C ALA A 24 -19.82 -2.98 0.60
N LEU A 25 -19.41 -1.74 0.86
CA LEU A 25 -18.27 -1.10 0.19
C LEU A 25 -16.94 -1.27 0.95
N GLY A 26 -17.03 -1.55 2.24
CA GLY A 26 -15.88 -1.90 3.07
C GLY A 26 -16.25 -2.97 4.08
N ALA A 27 -15.26 -3.64 4.63
CA ALA A 27 -15.42 -4.68 5.63
C ALA A 27 -14.27 -4.69 6.62
N LEU A 28 -14.56 -5.06 7.86
CA LEU A 28 -13.56 -5.41 8.87
C LEU A 28 -13.34 -6.92 8.87
N TRP A 29 -12.07 -7.31 8.83
CA TRP A 29 -11.64 -8.70 8.86
C TRP A 29 -10.83 -8.97 10.14
N ASP A 30 -11.14 -10.06 10.84
CA ASP A 30 -10.33 -10.53 11.96
C ASP A 30 -9.33 -11.59 11.47
N LEU A 31 -8.05 -11.24 11.61
CA LEU A 31 -6.93 -12.09 11.23
C LEU A 31 -6.76 -13.31 12.14
N LYS A 32 -7.30 -13.30 13.37
CA LYS A 32 -7.22 -14.44 14.30
C LYS A 32 -8.20 -15.54 13.95
N THR A 33 -9.41 -15.15 13.53
CA THR A 33 -10.50 -16.08 13.19
C THR A 33 -10.60 -16.30 11.69
N SER A 34 -9.90 -15.50 10.89
CA SER A 34 -9.99 -15.49 9.42
C SER A 34 -11.44 -15.34 8.96
N SER A 35 -12.14 -14.35 9.51
CA SER A 35 -13.55 -14.11 9.22
C SER A 35 -13.88 -12.62 9.13
N VAL A 36 -14.89 -12.30 8.31
CA VAL A 36 -15.50 -10.96 8.31
C VAL A 36 -16.15 -10.72 9.66
N VAL A 37 -15.79 -9.61 10.29
CA VAL A 37 -16.38 -9.14 11.54
C VAL A 37 -17.63 -8.33 11.27
N LYS A 38 -17.55 -7.36 10.34
CA LYS A 38 -18.63 -6.40 10.09
C LYS A 38 -18.47 -5.70 8.74
N PRO A 39 -19.56 -5.53 7.96
CA PRO A 39 -19.57 -4.60 6.83
C PRO A 39 -19.56 -3.14 7.31
N LEU A 40 -18.81 -2.28 6.62
CA LEU A 40 -18.74 -0.86 6.91
C LEU A 40 -19.57 -0.04 5.91
N ASN A 41 -20.17 1.02 6.44
CA ASN A 41 -20.80 2.05 5.64
C ASN A 41 -19.72 2.97 5.05
N VAL A 42 -19.59 3.00 3.73
CA VAL A 42 -18.67 3.90 3.02
C VAL A 42 -19.51 4.98 2.32
N PRO A 43 -19.49 6.24 2.79
CA PRO A 43 -20.48 7.24 2.38
C PRO A 43 -20.39 7.74 0.93
N SER A 44 -19.23 7.58 0.29
CA SER A 44 -18.97 8.04 -1.08
C SER A 44 -17.98 7.13 -1.79
N THR A 45 -17.86 7.29 -3.12
CA THR A 45 -17.02 6.43 -3.96
C THR A 45 -15.56 6.58 -3.59
N GLU A 46 -14.93 5.50 -3.14
CA GLU A 46 -13.55 5.57 -2.70
C GLU A 46 -12.56 5.46 -3.86
N VAL A 47 -11.57 6.35 -3.87
CA VAL A 47 -10.30 6.06 -4.52
C VAL A 47 -9.46 5.34 -3.49
N ARG A 48 -8.76 4.30 -3.94
CA ARG A 48 -7.96 3.47 -3.05
C ARG A 48 -6.64 4.14 -2.67
N SER A 49 -6.57 5.46 -2.57
CA SER A 49 -5.37 6.15 -2.08
C SER A 49 -5.50 6.36 -0.60
N GLY A 50 -4.49 5.99 0.17
CA GLY A 50 -4.52 6.21 1.61
C GLY A 50 -3.20 5.86 2.29
N ALA A 51 -3.10 6.23 3.57
CA ALA A 51 -2.06 5.73 4.46
C ALA A 51 -2.51 5.86 5.92
N LEU A 52 -1.72 5.31 6.84
CA LEU A 52 -1.87 5.56 8.27
C LEU A 52 -1.18 6.88 8.64
N LEU A 53 -1.85 7.74 9.39
CA LEU A 53 -1.24 8.83 10.15
C LEU A 53 -0.40 8.27 11.30
N SER A 54 0.47 9.10 11.88
CA SER A 54 1.28 8.67 13.03
C SER A 54 0.44 8.30 14.25
N ASN A 55 -0.75 8.88 14.41
CA ASN A 55 -1.66 8.52 15.49
C ASN A 55 -2.37 7.16 15.32
N GLY A 56 -2.08 6.43 14.24
CA GLY A 56 -2.72 5.16 13.92
C GLY A 56 -4.02 5.29 13.13
N THR A 57 -4.55 6.50 12.96
CA THR A 57 -5.72 6.75 12.10
C THR A 57 -5.37 6.42 10.66
N MET A 58 -6.16 5.53 10.05
CA MET A 58 -6.08 5.27 8.62
C MET A 58 -6.93 6.28 7.86
N VAL A 59 -6.38 6.82 6.79
CA VAL A 59 -7.04 7.80 5.95
C VAL A 59 -7.09 7.30 4.52
N SER A 60 -8.29 7.32 3.92
CA SER A 60 -8.53 7.08 2.49
C SER A 60 -8.99 8.39 1.85
N VAL A 61 -8.49 8.72 0.67
CA VAL A 61 -8.71 10.02 0.01
C VAL A 61 -9.14 9.90 -1.43
N GLY A 62 -9.98 10.83 -1.85
CA GLY A 62 -10.45 10.95 -3.22
C GLY A 62 -11.50 9.90 -3.58
N GLY A 63 -11.85 9.87 -4.86
CA GLY A 63 -13.01 9.13 -5.34
C GLY A 63 -13.28 9.42 -6.80
N ASP A 64 -14.14 8.61 -7.39
CA ASP A 64 -14.77 8.94 -8.67
C ASP A 64 -15.85 10.03 -8.45
N SER A 65 -16.31 10.64 -9.53
CA SER A 65 -17.48 11.50 -9.62
C SER A 65 -18.81 10.89 -9.11
N GLY A 66 -18.88 9.59 -8.80
CA GLY A 66 -20.05 8.95 -8.22
C GLY A 66 -20.85 8.16 -9.25
N ALA A 67 -21.49 7.07 -8.81
CA ALA A 67 -22.37 6.25 -9.66
C ALA A 67 -23.53 5.66 -8.84
N GLY A 68 -24.77 5.89 -9.31
CA GLY A 68 -25.97 5.30 -8.72
C GLY A 68 -26.26 5.78 -7.28
N VAL A 69 -26.21 4.86 -6.31
CA VAL A 69 -26.61 5.09 -4.90
C VAL A 69 -25.49 5.70 -4.05
N VAL A 70 -24.27 5.81 -4.59
CA VAL A 70 -23.08 6.23 -3.85
C VAL A 70 -22.66 7.66 -4.26
N ASN A 71 -22.43 8.52 -3.27
CA ASN A 71 -22.04 9.92 -3.51
C ASN A 71 -20.66 10.03 -4.18
N ALA A 72 -20.40 11.16 -4.85
CA ALA A 72 -19.09 11.49 -5.38
C ALA A 72 -18.04 11.56 -4.26
N GLY A 73 -16.94 10.83 -4.41
CA GLY A 73 -15.85 10.82 -3.42
C GLY A 73 -14.63 11.63 -3.82
N ASN A 74 -14.61 12.26 -5.00
CA ASN A 74 -13.45 12.98 -5.52
C ASN A 74 -12.93 14.12 -4.62
N GLN A 75 -13.66 14.57 -3.60
CA GLN A 75 -13.15 15.47 -2.54
C GLN A 75 -13.13 14.85 -1.14
N ALA A 76 -13.54 13.60 -1.01
CA ALA A 76 -13.73 12.95 0.27
C ALA A 76 -12.40 12.63 0.95
N ILE A 77 -12.40 12.79 2.28
CA ILE A 77 -11.40 12.25 3.18
C ILE A 77 -12.15 11.34 4.15
N ARG A 78 -11.83 10.05 4.09
CA ARG A 78 -12.42 9.00 4.91
C ARG A 78 -11.45 8.62 6.01
N ILE A 79 -11.92 8.70 7.24
CA ILE A 79 -11.11 8.58 8.44
C ILE A 79 -11.58 7.34 9.19
N PHE A 80 -10.65 6.41 9.41
CA PHE A 80 -10.86 5.22 10.23
C PHE A 80 -9.86 5.24 11.39
N GLU A 81 -10.36 5.49 12.60
CA GLU A 81 -9.53 5.51 13.79
C GLU A 81 -9.33 4.09 14.36
N PRO A 82 -8.19 3.81 15.03
CA PRO A 82 -7.99 2.55 15.72
C PRO A 82 -9.10 2.33 16.75
N CYS A 83 -9.91 1.31 16.51
CA CYS A 83 -10.95 0.93 17.46
C CYS A 83 -10.46 -0.21 18.36
N LEU A 84 -10.77 -0.09 19.65
CA LEU A 84 -10.40 -1.09 20.67
C LEU A 84 -11.43 -2.24 20.78
N SER A 85 -12.58 -2.11 20.13
CA SER A 85 -13.66 -3.11 20.18
C SER A 85 -13.20 -4.43 19.55
N PRO A 86 -13.13 -5.54 20.29
CA PRO A 86 -12.78 -6.85 19.74
C PRO A 86 -13.80 -7.36 18.71
N THR A 87 -15.05 -6.92 18.82
CA THR A 87 -16.18 -7.30 17.97
C THR A 87 -16.37 -6.38 16.78
N GLY A 88 -15.58 -5.30 16.68
CA GLY A 88 -15.72 -4.34 15.59
C GLY A 88 -16.97 -3.44 15.65
N GLU A 89 -17.82 -3.58 16.68
CA GLU A 89 -19.15 -2.95 16.74
C GLU A 89 -19.06 -1.42 16.72
N ASP A 90 -18.15 -0.86 17.51
CA ASP A 90 -17.92 0.60 17.62
C ASP A 90 -16.92 1.13 16.58
N CYS A 91 -16.43 0.28 15.69
CA CYS A 91 -15.56 0.70 14.59
C CYS A 91 -16.41 1.27 13.46
N THR A 92 -16.22 2.55 13.16
CA THR A 92 -16.93 3.25 12.10
C THR A 92 -15.99 4.07 11.23
N LEU A 93 -16.35 4.22 9.96
CA LEU A 93 -15.71 5.14 9.04
C LEU A 93 -16.36 6.52 9.18
N PHE A 94 -15.56 7.56 9.31
CA PHE A 94 -16.01 8.95 9.35
C PHE A 94 -15.68 9.66 8.05
N GLU A 95 -16.65 10.41 7.52
CA GLU A 95 -16.49 11.28 6.37
C GLU A 95 -17.36 12.52 6.59
N ASN A 96 -16.79 13.70 6.40
CA ASN A 96 -17.52 14.96 6.51
C ASN A 96 -16.94 15.99 5.55
N LEU A 97 -17.66 16.26 4.46
CA LEU A 97 -17.20 17.18 3.40
C LEU A 97 -17.18 18.65 3.83
N GLU A 98 -17.89 19.04 4.89
CA GLU A 98 -17.86 20.43 5.37
C GLU A 98 -16.55 20.74 6.11
N THR A 99 -16.00 19.74 6.80
CA THR A 99 -14.84 19.92 7.71
C THR A 99 -13.57 19.24 7.21
N HIS A 100 -13.68 18.09 6.55
CA HIS A 100 -12.57 17.24 6.13
C HIS A 100 -12.74 16.88 4.65
N HIS A 101 -12.28 17.79 3.78
CA HIS A 101 -12.28 17.61 2.33
C HIS A 101 -10.94 18.01 1.72
N LEU A 102 -10.65 17.43 0.56
CA LEU A 102 -9.56 17.84 -0.31
C LEU A 102 -9.84 19.21 -0.91
N PHE A 103 -8.81 20.06 -0.99
CA PHE A 103 -8.88 21.35 -1.67
C PHE A 103 -9.20 21.19 -3.15
N GLU A 104 -8.56 20.23 -3.81
CA GLU A 104 -8.83 19.89 -5.21
C GLU A 104 -9.56 18.55 -5.31
N ARG A 105 -10.37 18.40 -6.37
CA ARG A 105 -10.97 17.12 -6.71
C ARG A 105 -9.88 16.21 -7.24
N ARG A 106 -9.73 15.02 -6.64
CA ARG A 106 -8.73 14.04 -7.05
C ARG A 106 -9.36 12.67 -7.22
N TRP A 107 -9.29 12.19 -8.45
CA TRP A 107 -9.40 10.78 -8.79
C TRP A 107 -7.99 10.23 -9.02
N TYR A 108 -7.71 9.01 -8.53
CA TYR A 108 -6.40 8.36 -8.66
C TYR A 108 -5.19 9.18 -8.16
N ALA A 109 -5.36 9.86 -7.02
CA ALA A 109 -4.24 10.47 -6.30
C ALA A 109 -3.33 9.42 -5.66
N SER A 110 -2.08 9.79 -5.40
CA SER A 110 -1.18 9.06 -4.50
C SER A 110 -1.18 9.72 -3.12
N SER A 111 -0.97 8.96 -2.06
CA SER A 111 -0.78 9.53 -0.73
C SER A 111 0.24 8.75 0.09
N ILE A 112 0.94 9.45 0.98
CA ILE A 112 1.99 8.87 1.82
C ILE A 112 2.09 9.60 3.16
N ARG A 113 2.32 8.85 4.24
CA ARG A 113 2.66 9.46 5.53
C ARG A 113 4.05 10.08 5.44
N ILE A 114 4.21 11.29 5.97
CA ILE A 114 5.49 12.01 6.01
C ILE A 114 6.05 12.13 7.43
N PHE A 115 7.28 12.63 7.57
CA PHE A 115 8.10 12.55 8.78
C PHE A 115 7.50 13.20 10.05
N ASP A 116 6.56 14.14 9.90
CA ASP A 116 5.83 14.74 11.03
C ASP A 116 4.52 14.02 11.36
N GLY A 117 4.22 12.96 10.64
CA GLY A 117 3.11 12.07 10.89
C GLY A 117 1.81 12.40 10.18
N SER A 118 1.78 13.48 9.41
CA SER A 118 0.66 13.79 8.53
C SER A 118 0.71 12.97 7.24
N LEU A 119 -0.38 13.05 6.47
CA LEU A 119 -0.46 12.56 5.10
C LEU A 119 -0.10 13.68 4.11
N MET A 120 0.64 13.33 3.08
CA MET A 120 0.81 14.13 1.86
C MET A 120 0.04 13.45 0.74
N ILE A 121 -0.74 14.23 -0.02
CA ILE A 121 -1.63 13.75 -1.08
C ILE A 121 -1.21 14.43 -2.38
N VAL A 122 -0.93 13.66 -3.42
CA VAL A 122 -0.18 14.12 -4.59
C VAL A 122 -0.91 13.74 -5.88
N GLY A 123 -1.04 14.73 -6.75
CA GLY A 123 -1.62 14.64 -8.09
C GLY A 123 -2.98 13.95 -8.16
N GLY A 124 -3.16 13.15 -9.21
CA GLY A 124 -4.46 12.63 -9.65
C GLY A 124 -5.04 13.45 -10.81
N THR A 125 -6.33 13.28 -11.05
CA THR A 125 -7.09 13.98 -12.10
C THR A 125 -8.43 14.47 -11.58
N HIS A 126 -8.96 15.53 -12.16
CA HIS A 126 -10.28 16.06 -11.82
C HIS A 126 -11.42 15.20 -12.36
N VAL A 127 -11.16 14.39 -13.40
CA VAL A 127 -12.19 13.68 -14.17
C VAL A 127 -11.90 12.19 -14.31
N THR A 128 -12.95 11.41 -14.51
CA THR A 128 -12.82 10.00 -14.89
C THR A 128 -12.21 9.90 -16.29
N THR A 129 -11.08 9.21 -16.40
CA THR A 129 -10.30 9.00 -17.64
C THR A 129 -9.84 7.54 -17.76
N PRO A 130 -9.87 6.94 -18.97
CA PRO A 130 -9.52 5.54 -19.15
C PRO A 130 -8.01 5.24 -19.21
N PHE A 131 -7.15 6.18 -19.62
CA PHE A 131 -5.75 5.86 -19.95
C PHE A 131 -4.70 6.92 -19.57
N TYR A 132 -4.98 8.22 -19.75
CA TYR A 132 -3.99 9.28 -19.53
C TYR A 132 -4.62 10.49 -18.86
N ASN A 133 -3.78 11.32 -18.26
CA ASN A 133 -4.26 12.48 -17.53
C ASN A 133 -4.68 13.59 -18.49
N VAL A 134 -5.98 13.66 -18.81
CA VAL A 134 -6.55 14.71 -19.66
C VAL A 134 -6.85 16.00 -18.91
N ASP A 135 -7.02 15.91 -17.59
CA ASP A 135 -7.31 17.04 -16.71
C ASP A 135 -6.54 16.86 -15.39
N PRO A 136 -5.23 17.17 -15.40
CA PRO A 136 -4.33 16.83 -14.32
C PRO A 136 -4.40 17.77 -13.13
N VAL A 137 -4.33 17.17 -11.94
CA VAL A 137 -4.03 17.89 -10.71
C VAL A 137 -2.52 18.00 -10.57
N ASN A 138 -1.94 19.17 -10.87
CA ASN A 138 -0.48 19.39 -10.79
C ASN A 138 -0.04 19.96 -9.43
N SER A 139 -0.68 19.51 -8.37
CA SER A 139 -0.47 19.99 -7.01
C SER A 139 -0.40 18.83 -6.00
N PHE A 140 0.08 19.16 -4.81
CA PHE A 140 -0.08 18.32 -3.64
C PHE A 140 -0.65 19.12 -2.46
N GLU A 141 -1.27 18.40 -1.54
CA GLU A 141 -1.85 18.95 -0.33
C GLU A 141 -1.60 18.01 0.86
N PHE A 142 -2.02 18.45 2.06
CA PHE A 142 -1.74 17.72 3.30
C PHE A 142 -3.00 17.45 4.09
N PHE A 143 -3.00 16.31 4.78
CA PHE A 143 -4.00 15.97 5.77
C PHE A 143 -3.35 15.56 7.11
N PRO A 144 -3.66 16.21 8.24
CA PRO A 144 -4.49 17.42 8.37
C PRO A 144 -3.96 18.62 7.56
N LYS A 145 -4.84 19.58 7.26
CA LYS A 145 -4.51 20.77 6.45
C LYS A 145 -3.37 21.56 7.13
N LYS A 146 -2.30 21.80 6.38
CA LYS A 146 -1.14 22.62 6.81
C LYS A 146 -1.09 24.00 6.14
N GLU A 147 -1.75 24.10 4.99
CA GLU A 147 -1.70 25.26 4.09
C GLU A 147 -3.12 25.64 3.70
N GLY A 148 -3.32 26.92 3.34
CA GLY A 148 -4.62 27.44 2.91
C GLY A 148 -4.97 27.11 1.46
N ALA A 149 -4.06 26.48 0.71
CA ALA A 149 -4.23 26.09 -0.67
C ALA A 149 -3.30 24.90 -1.02
N PRO A 150 -3.59 24.15 -2.09
CA PRO A 150 -2.67 23.17 -2.66
C PRO A 150 -1.35 23.80 -3.11
N ARG A 151 -0.25 23.06 -2.98
CA ARG A 151 1.06 23.49 -3.47
C ARG A 151 1.33 22.96 -4.87
N PRO A 152 1.67 23.81 -5.86
CA PRO A 152 2.07 23.36 -7.19
C PRO A 152 3.31 22.47 -7.17
N SER A 153 3.39 21.51 -8.09
CA SER A 153 4.56 20.64 -8.29
C SER A 153 5.07 20.74 -9.72
N PRO A 154 6.25 21.38 -9.93
CA PRO A 154 6.89 21.41 -11.25
C PRO A 154 7.23 20.03 -11.79
N PHE A 155 7.40 19.04 -10.91
CA PHE A 155 7.60 17.65 -11.33
C PHE A 155 6.34 17.07 -12.00
N LEU A 156 5.17 17.28 -11.39
CA LEU A 156 3.89 16.81 -11.94
C LEU A 156 3.58 17.48 -13.28
N GLU A 157 3.91 18.77 -13.40
CA GLU A 157 3.74 19.52 -14.64
C GLU A 157 4.62 18.97 -15.78
N ARG A 158 5.88 18.64 -15.49
CA ARG A 158 6.81 18.10 -16.49
C ARG A 158 6.53 16.65 -16.89
N SER A 159 5.80 15.89 -16.07
CA SER A 159 5.50 14.48 -16.34
C SER A 159 4.17 14.25 -17.07
N LEU A 160 3.52 15.31 -17.55
CA LEU A 160 2.29 15.20 -18.34
C LEU A 160 2.52 14.63 -19.75
N PRO A 161 1.56 13.82 -20.29
CA PRO A 161 0.28 13.41 -19.69
C PRO A 161 0.36 12.13 -18.84
N ALA A 162 1.57 11.61 -18.59
CA ALA A 162 1.85 10.32 -17.95
C ALA A 162 1.98 10.40 -16.42
N ASN A 163 1.24 11.31 -15.77
CA ASN A 163 1.36 11.60 -14.34
C ASN A 163 0.15 11.13 -13.49
N LEU A 164 -0.75 10.31 -14.06
CA LEU A 164 -1.76 9.60 -13.25
C LEU A 164 -1.03 8.71 -12.24
N PHE A 165 -1.52 8.66 -11.00
CA PHE A 165 -0.88 7.97 -9.88
C PHE A 165 0.59 8.39 -9.71
N PRO A 166 0.87 9.69 -9.51
CA PRO A 166 2.24 10.16 -9.48
C PRO A 166 3.03 9.33 -8.49
N SER A 167 4.09 8.75 -9.03
CA SER A 167 4.97 7.88 -8.31
C SER A 167 5.58 8.62 -7.12
N VAL A 168 5.00 8.40 -5.94
CA VAL A 168 5.85 8.23 -4.76
C VAL A 168 6.34 6.76 -4.72
N CYS A 169 5.66 5.82 -5.39
CA CYS A 169 6.06 5.16 -6.67
C CYS A 169 5.02 4.11 -7.17
N VAL A 170 4.29 4.37 -8.28
CA VAL A 170 3.54 3.46 -9.22
C VAL A 170 3.34 4.15 -10.60
N THR A 171 3.27 3.38 -11.70
CA THR A 171 3.07 3.84 -13.09
C THR A 171 1.96 3.06 -13.80
N ASN A 172 0.75 3.61 -13.93
CA ASN A 172 -0.34 3.00 -14.71
C ASN A 172 -0.28 3.45 -16.19
N PRO A 173 -0.65 2.60 -17.18
CA PRO A 173 -1.14 1.19 -17.11
C PRO A 173 -0.04 0.12 -17.22
N ILE A 174 1.23 0.54 -17.23
CA ILE A 174 2.41 -0.34 -17.27
C ILE A 174 2.81 -0.62 -15.81
N ASP A 175 1.87 -1.16 -15.02
CA ASP A 175 1.97 -1.20 -13.56
C ASP A 175 3.03 -2.19 -13.07
N GLY A 176 4.26 -1.71 -12.99
CA GLY A 176 5.27 -2.25 -12.09
C GLY A 176 5.01 -1.76 -10.66
N SER A 177 5.61 -2.44 -9.70
CA SER A 177 5.58 -2.02 -8.30
C SER A 177 6.93 -1.52 -7.88
N ALA A 178 6.93 -0.61 -6.91
CA ALA A 178 8.14 -0.09 -6.33
C ALA A 178 8.13 -0.21 -4.81
N ILE A 179 9.31 -0.44 -4.24
CA ILE A 179 9.51 -0.57 -2.80
C ILE A 179 10.84 0.03 -2.40
N LEU A 180 10.86 0.70 -1.25
CA LEU A 180 12.10 1.10 -0.60
C LEU A 180 12.76 -0.15 0.00
N LEU A 181 13.98 -0.48 -0.39
CA LEU A 181 14.72 -1.59 0.19
C LEU A 181 15.02 -1.35 1.69
N PRO A 182 15.21 -2.41 2.48
CA PRO A 182 15.48 -2.31 3.91
C PRO A 182 16.59 -1.31 4.26
N LEU A 183 16.28 -0.35 5.12
CA LEU A 183 17.28 0.58 5.64
C LEU A 183 18.07 -0.09 6.75
N SER A 184 19.39 0.04 6.71
CA SER A 184 20.29 -0.57 7.70
C SER A 184 21.35 0.43 8.19
N PRO A 185 21.80 0.33 9.46
CA PRO A 185 22.94 1.08 9.96
C PRO A 185 24.22 0.78 9.17
N LEU A 186 25.23 1.66 9.17
CA LEU A 186 25.31 2.89 9.96
C LEU A 186 24.60 4.09 9.31
N ASP A 187 24.46 4.08 7.98
CA ASP A 187 24.12 5.28 7.22
C ASP A 187 22.67 5.31 6.73
N PHE A 188 21.95 4.18 6.79
CA PHE A 188 20.56 4.05 6.34
C PHE A 188 20.35 4.55 4.91
N VAL A 189 21.29 4.24 4.02
CA VAL A 189 21.25 4.70 2.63
C VAL A 189 20.00 4.14 1.95
N PRO A 190 19.13 4.99 1.37
CA PRO A 190 17.93 4.52 0.72
C PRO A 190 18.23 3.97 -0.67
N GLU A 191 17.68 2.80 -0.96
CA GLU A 191 17.73 2.15 -2.26
C GLU A 191 16.28 1.83 -2.66
N VAL A 192 15.91 2.11 -3.91
CA VAL A 192 14.56 1.85 -4.43
C VAL A 192 14.64 0.74 -5.45
N LEU A 193 13.75 -0.24 -5.32
CA LEU A 193 13.57 -1.34 -6.27
C LEU A 193 12.23 -1.15 -6.99
N VAL A 194 12.23 -1.26 -8.31
CA VAL A 194 11.06 -1.23 -9.18
C VAL A 194 11.02 -2.51 -9.99
N CYS A 195 9.93 -3.27 -9.91
CA CYS A 195 9.80 -4.59 -10.54
C CYS A 195 8.53 -4.72 -11.37
N GLY A 196 8.65 -5.40 -12.50
CA GLY A 196 7.52 -5.80 -13.33
C GLY A 196 6.98 -4.67 -14.21
N GLY A 197 5.68 -4.73 -14.46
CA GLY A 197 5.01 -3.91 -15.48
C GLY A 197 4.90 -4.65 -16.80
N THR A 198 4.52 -3.93 -17.85
CA THR A 198 4.24 -4.52 -19.16
C THR A 198 5.40 -4.27 -20.14
N ALA A 199 5.74 -5.26 -20.95
CA ALA A 199 6.86 -5.23 -21.89
C ALA A 199 6.50 -4.46 -23.18
N THR A 200 5.99 -3.24 -23.03
CA THR A 200 5.68 -2.34 -24.14
C THR A 200 5.85 -0.89 -23.71
N ASP A 201 6.51 -0.10 -24.57
CA ASP A 201 6.63 1.35 -24.40
C ASP A 201 5.44 2.10 -25.03
N THR A 202 4.63 1.41 -25.83
CA THR A 202 3.46 1.96 -26.51
C THR A 202 2.25 1.08 -26.29
N ILE A 203 1.11 1.70 -26.01
CA ILE A 203 -0.17 1.00 -25.85
C ILE A 203 -1.13 1.61 -26.85
N ASP A 204 -1.73 0.77 -27.69
CA ASP A 204 -2.90 1.16 -28.46
C ASP A 204 -4.08 1.28 -27.49
N SER A 205 -4.40 2.51 -27.13
CA SER A 205 -5.48 2.82 -26.19
C SER A 205 -6.86 2.42 -26.71
N GLU A 206 -7.03 2.24 -28.02
CA GLU A 206 -8.30 1.81 -28.60
C GLU A 206 -8.44 0.28 -28.60
N ARG A 207 -7.32 -0.46 -28.58
CA ARG A 207 -7.29 -1.92 -28.68
C ARG A 207 -6.26 -2.57 -27.76
N PRO A 208 -6.38 -2.41 -26.43
CA PRO A 208 -5.50 -3.10 -25.48
C PRO A 208 -5.66 -4.62 -25.59
N SER A 209 -4.57 -5.37 -25.41
CA SER A 209 -4.58 -6.84 -25.43
C SER A 209 -4.19 -7.43 -24.08
N THR A 210 -4.98 -8.38 -23.56
CA THR A 210 -4.62 -9.17 -22.37
C THR A 210 -3.43 -10.09 -22.60
N GLN A 211 -2.99 -10.25 -23.85
CA GLN A 211 -1.84 -11.10 -24.21
C GLN A 211 -0.51 -10.33 -24.20
N THR A 212 -0.52 -9.03 -23.92
CA THR A 212 0.70 -8.23 -23.84
C THR A 212 1.58 -8.76 -22.70
N PRO A 213 2.82 -9.23 -22.95
CA PRO A 213 3.62 -9.89 -21.94
C PRO A 213 4.09 -8.92 -20.84
N ALA A 214 4.18 -9.42 -19.62
CA ALA A 214 4.76 -8.70 -18.50
C ALA A 214 6.30 -8.78 -18.50
N LEU A 215 6.94 -7.77 -17.92
CA LEU A 215 8.39 -7.71 -17.76
C LEU A 215 8.84 -8.56 -16.56
N THR A 216 9.95 -9.26 -16.75
CA THR A 216 10.74 -9.86 -15.66
C THR A 216 11.66 -8.83 -14.99
N GLN A 217 11.79 -7.63 -15.55
CA GLN A 217 12.79 -6.66 -15.12
C GLN A 217 12.52 -6.14 -13.70
N CYS A 218 13.57 -6.11 -12.89
CA CYS A 218 13.64 -5.44 -11.60
C CYS A 218 14.81 -4.45 -11.63
N SER A 219 14.53 -3.16 -11.63
CA SER A 219 15.56 -2.12 -11.64
C SER A 219 15.68 -1.51 -10.27
N TRP A 220 16.91 -1.30 -9.78
CA TRP A 220 17.14 -0.61 -8.52
C TRP A 220 18.18 0.48 -8.63
N ILE A 221 18.07 1.47 -7.76
CA ILE A 221 18.99 2.60 -7.70
C ILE A 221 19.28 2.98 -6.26
N LYS A 222 20.53 3.39 -6.03
CA LYS A 222 20.99 3.93 -4.75
C LYS A 222 20.87 5.44 -4.74
N LEU A 223 20.20 5.98 -3.75
CA LEU A 223 19.89 7.41 -3.65
C LEU A 223 21.01 8.19 -2.95
N THR A 224 22.26 7.98 -3.39
CA THR A 224 23.39 8.87 -3.10
C THR A 224 23.81 9.59 -4.38
N GLU A 225 24.65 10.61 -4.27
CA GLU A 225 25.18 11.30 -5.45
C GLU A 225 25.91 10.31 -6.38
N GLU A 226 26.75 9.45 -5.82
CA GLU A 226 27.48 8.42 -6.56
C GLU A 226 26.54 7.35 -7.13
N GLY A 227 25.52 6.94 -6.37
CA GLY A 227 24.52 5.97 -6.82
C GLY A 227 23.68 6.48 -7.98
N ILE A 228 23.30 7.76 -7.95
CA ILE A 228 22.59 8.42 -9.05
C ILE A 228 23.49 8.54 -10.28
N MET A 229 24.76 8.91 -10.10
CA MET A 229 25.74 8.93 -11.20
C MET A 229 25.99 7.55 -11.80
N ALA A 230 25.99 6.49 -10.99
CA ALA A 230 26.15 5.11 -11.44
C ALA A 230 24.93 4.58 -12.22
N GLY A 231 23.76 5.19 -12.01
CA GLY A 231 22.52 4.85 -12.70
C GLY A 231 21.84 3.58 -12.20
N TRP A 232 20.74 3.24 -12.86
CA TRP A 232 19.92 2.08 -12.53
C TRP A 232 20.67 0.76 -12.77
N GLN A 233 20.62 -0.12 -11.78
CA GLN A 233 21.06 -1.50 -11.88
C GLN A 233 19.86 -2.38 -12.21
N VAL A 234 20.07 -3.42 -13.02
CA VAL A 234 18.99 -4.26 -13.53
C VAL A 234 19.20 -5.72 -13.14
N GLU A 235 18.16 -6.29 -12.54
CA GLU A 235 18.00 -7.69 -12.20
C GLU A 235 16.73 -8.25 -12.87
N GLN A 236 16.53 -9.56 -12.78
CA GLN A 236 15.41 -10.26 -13.41
C GLN A 236 14.70 -11.16 -12.41
N MET A 237 13.38 -11.04 -12.35
CA MET A 237 12.48 -12.02 -11.75
C MET A 237 12.50 -13.32 -12.56
N LEU A 238 12.14 -14.42 -11.91
CA LEU A 238 11.99 -15.71 -12.58
C LEU A 238 10.85 -15.72 -13.61
N GLU A 239 9.83 -14.88 -13.40
CA GLU A 239 8.63 -14.78 -14.23
C GLU A 239 8.21 -13.32 -14.35
N GLY A 240 7.66 -12.94 -15.51
CA GLY A 240 7.16 -11.59 -15.74
C GLY A 240 5.87 -11.34 -14.96
N ARG A 241 5.73 -10.16 -14.34
CA ARG A 241 4.55 -9.78 -13.54
C ARG A 241 4.11 -8.35 -13.81
N THR A 242 2.87 -8.16 -14.25
CA THR A 242 2.15 -6.88 -14.25
C THR A 242 1.26 -6.80 -13.02
N MET A 243 1.19 -5.64 -12.36
CA MET A 243 0.62 -5.48 -11.02
C MET A 243 1.14 -6.48 -9.97
N PRO A 244 2.46 -6.69 -9.83
CA PRO A 244 2.96 -7.44 -8.69
C PRO A 244 2.61 -6.73 -7.37
N GLU A 245 2.74 -7.41 -6.25
CA GLU A 245 2.76 -6.79 -4.93
C GLU A 245 4.15 -7.07 -4.32
N LEU A 246 4.78 -6.02 -3.79
CA LEU A 246 6.09 -6.08 -3.14
C LEU A 246 5.92 -5.89 -1.64
N LEU A 247 6.36 -6.86 -0.84
CA LEU A 247 6.21 -6.85 0.60
C LEU A 247 7.55 -7.10 1.30
N HIS A 248 7.85 -6.30 2.33
CA HIS A 248 8.98 -6.58 3.21
C HIS A 248 8.73 -7.83 4.05
N LEU A 249 9.66 -8.76 4.05
CA LEU A 249 9.73 -9.83 5.04
C LEU A 249 10.63 -9.41 6.21
N PRO A 250 10.36 -9.84 7.46
CA PRO A 250 11.14 -9.43 8.63
C PRO A 250 12.65 -9.73 8.55
N ASN A 251 13.04 -10.69 7.72
CA ASN A 251 14.43 -11.06 7.47
C ASN A 251 15.15 -10.14 6.46
N GLY A 252 14.45 -9.16 5.87
CA GLY A 252 14.98 -8.20 4.90
C GLY A 252 14.81 -8.64 3.44
N GLN A 253 14.24 -9.81 3.18
CA GLN A 253 13.88 -10.21 1.82
C GLN A 253 12.62 -9.46 1.37
N ILE A 254 12.48 -9.30 0.05
CA ILE A 254 11.25 -8.79 -0.57
C ILE A 254 10.48 -9.98 -1.12
N LEU A 255 9.24 -10.15 -0.65
CA LEU A 255 8.29 -11.07 -1.28
C LEU A 255 7.66 -10.35 -2.47
N ILE A 256 7.82 -10.93 -3.65
CA ILE A 256 7.09 -10.54 -4.86
C ILE A 256 5.97 -11.56 -5.05
N THR A 257 4.72 -11.11 -4.96
CA THR A 257 3.54 -11.96 -5.13
C THR A 257 2.53 -11.29 -6.06
N ASN A 258 1.42 -11.96 -6.36
CA ASN A 258 0.36 -11.46 -7.23
C ASN A 258 0.84 -11.08 -8.64
N GLY A 259 -0.04 -10.42 -9.40
CA GLY A 259 0.21 -9.98 -10.75
C GLY A 259 -0.06 -11.04 -11.83
N GLY A 260 -0.25 -10.55 -13.05
CA GLY A 260 -0.45 -11.38 -14.24
C GLY A 260 0.84 -11.51 -15.06
N SER A 261 1.02 -12.64 -15.76
CA SER A 261 2.13 -12.78 -16.72
C SER A 261 1.89 -12.01 -18.02
N THR A 262 0.64 -11.57 -18.25
CA THR A 262 0.23 -10.76 -19.40
C THR A 262 -0.88 -9.78 -19.01
N GLY A 263 -1.05 -8.70 -19.77
CA GLY A 263 -2.15 -7.74 -19.64
C GLY A 263 -1.78 -6.39 -19.01
N PHE A 264 -2.81 -5.68 -18.54
CA PHE A 264 -2.73 -4.32 -18.00
C PHE A 264 -3.69 -4.16 -16.81
N ALA A 265 -3.42 -3.22 -15.90
CA ALA A 265 -4.35 -2.93 -14.81
C ALA A 265 -5.61 -2.20 -15.28
N ALA A 266 -6.73 -2.48 -14.62
CA ALA A 266 -7.95 -1.64 -14.61
C ALA A 266 -8.64 -1.35 -15.96
N ILE A 267 -8.37 -2.12 -17.03
CA ILE A 267 -9.04 -1.93 -18.32
C ILE A 267 -10.34 -2.75 -18.38
N GLY A 268 -11.49 -2.06 -18.42
CA GLY A 268 -12.83 -2.68 -18.50
C GLY A 268 -13.30 -3.07 -19.91
N SER A 269 -12.51 -2.80 -20.95
CA SER A 269 -12.88 -2.90 -22.37
C SER A 269 -12.02 -3.89 -23.20
N VAL A 270 -11.27 -4.79 -22.55
CA VAL A 270 -10.39 -5.72 -23.29
C VAL A 270 -11.20 -6.84 -23.95
N ALA A 271 -10.92 -7.14 -25.22
CA ALA A 271 -11.65 -8.12 -26.01
C ALA A 271 -11.36 -9.59 -25.64
N ASP A 272 -10.22 -9.86 -25.00
CA ASP A 272 -9.73 -11.20 -24.66
C ASP A 272 -9.60 -11.40 -23.14
N LEU A 273 -9.95 -12.57 -22.61
CA LEU A 273 -9.95 -12.86 -21.17
C LEU A 273 -8.53 -13.09 -20.59
N GLY A 274 -8.22 -12.47 -19.44
CA GLY A 274 -6.99 -12.68 -18.66
C GLY A 274 -7.31 -13.18 -17.24
N ASN A 275 -6.42 -13.97 -16.65
CA ASN A 275 -6.59 -14.56 -15.31
C ASN A 275 -5.72 -13.84 -14.27
N PHE A 276 -6.26 -13.50 -13.10
CA PHE A 276 -5.54 -12.82 -12.00
C PHE A 276 -5.82 -13.50 -10.63
N LEU A 277 -4.80 -13.60 -9.76
CA LEU A 277 -4.78 -14.19 -8.39
C LEU A 277 -3.65 -13.48 -7.58
N ILE A 278 -3.65 -13.24 -6.27
CA ILE A 278 -4.36 -13.73 -5.06
C ILE A 278 -4.83 -12.55 -4.17
N ALA A 279 -6.02 -12.70 -3.55
CA ALA A 279 -6.80 -11.76 -2.74
C ALA A 279 -7.23 -10.45 -3.45
N GLY A 280 -8.55 -10.34 -3.70
CA GLY A 280 -9.15 -9.24 -4.46
C GLY A 280 -9.07 -9.47 -5.97
N SER A 281 -10.20 -9.78 -6.59
CA SER A 281 -10.33 -9.81 -8.05
C SER A 281 -10.81 -8.45 -8.59
N SER A 282 -10.83 -8.30 -9.91
CA SER A 282 -11.42 -7.13 -10.55
C SER A 282 -12.87 -6.97 -10.07
N PRO A 283 -13.22 -5.88 -9.37
CA PRO A 283 -14.56 -5.68 -8.83
C PRO A 283 -15.54 -5.19 -9.90
N ASN A 284 -15.12 -5.12 -11.17
CA ASN A 284 -15.95 -4.67 -12.27
C ASN A 284 -16.94 -5.77 -12.67
N GLY A 285 -18.22 -5.42 -12.78
CA GLY A 285 -19.31 -6.33 -13.14
C GLY A 285 -19.15 -6.97 -14.51
N SER A 286 -18.34 -6.39 -15.42
CA SER A 286 -17.95 -7.05 -16.67
C SER A 286 -16.93 -8.19 -16.49
N ALA A 287 -16.20 -8.21 -15.37
CA ALA A 287 -15.23 -9.26 -15.03
C ALA A 287 -15.85 -10.41 -14.21
N THR A 288 -17.01 -10.19 -13.56
CA THR A 288 -17.73 -11.24 -12.82
C THR A 288 -18.56 -12.11 -13.77
N MET A 289 -17.88 -12.92 -14.58
CA MET A 289 -18.52 -13.78 -15.58
C MET A 289 -18.84 -15.17 -15.03
N THR A 290 -20.00 -15.72 -15.40
CA THR A 290 -20.38 -17.12 -15.14
C THR A 290 -19.99 -18.00 -16.35
N GLY A 291 -19.63 -19.27 -16.10
CA GLY A 291 -19.28 -20.21 -17.17
C GLY A 291 -17.87 -20.06 -17.77
N VAL A 292 -17.03 -19.19 -17.20
CA VAL A 292 -15.60 -19.09 -17.55
C VAL A 292 -14.76 -20.01 -16.65
N LYS A 293 -13.61 -20.47 -17.16
CA LYS A 293 -12.73 -21.41 -16.44
C LYS A 293 -12.25 -20.87 -15.08
N PHE A 294 -12.06 -19.55 -14.98
CA PHE A 294 -11.59 -18.86 -13.78
C PHE A 294 -12.42 -17.58 -13.55
N PRO A 295 -13.54 -17.64 -12.81
CA PRO A 295 -14.35 -16.47 -12.51
C PRO A 295 -13.66 -15.54 -11.49
N SER A 296 -14.20 -14.33 -11.31
CA SER A 296 -13.77 -13.43 -10.22
C SER A 296 -13.86 -14.14 -8.86
N GLU A 297 -12.79 -14.02 -8.08
CA GLU A 297 -12.65 -14.64 -6.77
C GLU A 297 -12.57 -13.56 -5.67
N PHE A 298 -13.35 -13.74 -4.60
CA PHE A 298 -13.42 -12.81 -3.46
C PHE A 298 -12.84 -13.40 -2.18
N ARG A 299 -12.30 -14.63 -2.24
CA ARG A 299 -11.56 -15.23 -1.13
C ARG A 299 -10.26 -14.48 -0.85
N VAL A 300 -9.90 -14.47 0.43
CA VAL A 300 -8.60 -14.04 0.94
C VAL A 300 -7.84 -15.29 1.36
N GLU A 301 -6.56 -15.35 1.00
CA GLU A 301 -5.68 -16.44 1.40
C GLU A 301 -4.52 -15.88 2.24
N THR A 302 -4.14 -16.61 3.28
CA THR A 302 -2.98 -16.30 4.10
C THR A 302 -1.80 -17.12 3.64
N LEU A 303 -0.70 -16.46 3.29
CA LEU A 303 0.57 -17.13 2.99
C LEU A 303 1.44 -17.15 4.26
N ASP A 304 1.86 -18.34 4.67
CA ASP A 304 2.84 -18.50 5.75
C ASP A 304 4.25 -18.66 5.15
N PRO A 305 5.15 -17.67 5.32
CA PRO A 305 6.54 -17.83 4.88
C PRO A 305 7.22 -19.02 5.56
N PRO A 306 8.26 -19.63 4.95
CA PRO A 306 8.93 -20.84 5.49
C PRO A 306 9.42 -20.69 6.94
N PHE A 307 9.78 -19.47 7.37
CA PHE A 307 10.21 -19.19 8.74
C PHE A 307 9.08 -19.19 9.77
N MET A 308 7.81 -19.34 9.37
CA MET A 308 6.69 -19.30 10.31
C MET A 308 6.68 -20.49 11.27
N ASN A 309 7.23 -21.64 10.85
CA ASN A 309 7.27 -22.87 11.65
C ASN A 309 8.58 -23.06 12.42
N ALA A 310 9.52 -22.10 12.33
CA ALA A 310 10.79 -22.18 13.03
C ALA A 310 10.66 -21.84 14.53
N GLU A 311 11.60 -22.34 15.35
CA GLU A 311 11.78 -21.84 16.71
C GLU A 311 12.09 -20.33 16.67
N ARG A 312 11.48 -19.54 17.57
CA ARG A 312 11.58 -18.08 17.54
C ARG A 312 12.07 -17.48 18.85
N PRO A 313 12.94 -16.46 18.80
CA PRO A 313 13.17 -15.60 19.96
C PRO A 313 11.86 -14.92 20.37
N LYS A 314 11.69 -14.70 21.68
CA LYS A 314 10.54 -13.99 22.25
C LYS A 314 11.02 -12.80 23.07
N LEU A 315 10.52 -11.62 22.75
CA LEU A 315 10.68 -10.46 23.63
C LEU A 315 9.78 -10.68 24.85
N VAL A 316 10.37 -10.66 26.05
CA VAL A 316 9.63 -10.91 27.30
C VAL A 316 8.85 -9.67 27.72
N SER A 317 9.45 -8.50 27.56
CA SER A 317 8.81 -7.21 27.76
C SER A 317 9.48 -6.15 26.88
N VAL A 318 8.70 -5.16 26.45
CA VAL A 318 9.16 -4.06 25.60
C VAL A 318 8.50 -2.76 26.06
N PRO A 319 9.23 -1.63 26.09
CA PRO A 319 8.61 -0.32 26.34
C PRO A 319 7.52 -0.02 25.31
N LYS A 320 6.41 0.60 25.77
CA LYS A 320 5.32 1.02 24.87
C LYS A 320 5.76 2.10 23.87
N LYS A 321 6.71 2.95 24.27
CA LYS A 321 7.23 4.06 23.47
C LYS A 321 8.75 3.99 23.45
N LEU A 322 9.32 4.27 22.29
CA LEU A 322 10.76 4.32 22.05
C LEU A 322 11.10 5.68 21.43
N ALA A 323 11.96 6.45 22.08
CA ALA A 323 12.48 7.69 21.52
C ALA A 323 13.60 7.40 20.51
N PHE A 324 13.78 8.29 19.54
CA PHE A 324 14.82 8.17 18.52
C PHE A 324 16.23 8.28 19.09
N GLY A 325 17.20 7.61 18.45
CA GLY A 325 18.63 7.63 18.79
C GLY A 325 18.97 7.08 20.17
N GLN A 326 18.01 6.45 20.86
CA GLN A 326 18.21 5.84 22.17
C GLN A 326 18.73 4.42 22.05
N LYS A 327 19.67 4.07 22.94
CA LYS A 327 20.07 2.69 23.20
C LYS A 327 19.12 2.07 24.22
N VAL A 328 18.52 0.96 23.86
CA VAL A 328 17.44 0.32 24.64
C VAL A 328 17.80 -1.13 24.87
N SER A 329 17.64 -1.60 26.10
CA SER A 329 17.83 -3.00 26.48
C SER A 329 16.49 -3.61 26.92
N VAL A 330 16.14 -4.74 26.32
CA VAL A 330 14.90 -5.47 26.60
C VAL A 330 15.19 -6.93 26.92
N PRO A 331 14.48 -7.55 27.87
CA PRO A 331 14.68 -8.97 28.14
C PRO A 331 14.15 -9.82 26.99
N ILE A 332 14.93 -10.83 26.60
CA ILE A 332 14.65 -11.72 25.47
C ILE A 332 14.85 -13.17 25.88
N SER A 333 13.99 -14.06 25.40
CA SER A 333 14.16 -15.51 25.50
C SER A 333 14.56 -16.05 24.13
N ILE A 334 15.73 -16.67 24.04
CA ILE A 334 16.25 -17.23 22.78
C ILE A 334 16.33 -18.75 22.89
N PRO A 335 15.62 -19.51 22.02
CA PRO A 335 15.76 -20.97 21.95
C PRO A 335 17.22 -21.41 21.76
N ARG A 336 17.61 -22.49 22.45
CA ARG A 336 19.02 -22.94 22.50
C ARG A 336 19.60 -23.24 21.11
N GLY A 337 18.77 -23.77 20.20
CA GLY A 337 19.16 -24.14 18.85
C GLY A 337 19.46 -22.96 17.92
N LEU A 338 19.08 -21.73 18.30
CA LEU A 338 19.37 -20.54 17.50
C LEU A 338 20.73 -19.95 17.84
N ARG A 339 21.46 -19.47 16.83
CA ARG A 339 22.71 -18.73 17.03
C ARG A 339 22.39 -17.26 17.28
N THR A 340 22.99 -16.68 18.32
CA THR A 340 22.76 -15.28 18.70
C THR A 340 23.23 -14.29 17.63
N GLN A 341 24.27 -14.64 16.87
CA GLN A 341 24.82 -13.83 15.78
C GLN A 341 23.88 -13.67 14.58
N ASP A 342 22.88 -14.55 14.43
CA ASP A 342 21.92 -14.50 13.33
C ASP A 342 20.69 -13.64 13.70
N ILE A 343 20.58 -13.21 14.95
CA ILE A 343 19.46 -12.42 15.44
C ILE A 343 19.60 -10.99 14.93
N LYS A 344 18.62 -10.58 14.12
CA LYS A 344 18.45 -9.20 13.67
C LYS A 344 17.22 -8.60 14.35
N VAL A 345 17.24 -7.29 14.53
CA VAL A 345 16.08 -6.53 15.01
C VAL A 345 15.71 -5.52 13.94
N SER A 346 14.44 -5.49 13.58
CA SER A 346 13.90 -4.52 12.63
C SER A 346 12.60 -3.92 13.14
N LEU A 347 12.34 -2.69 12.71
CA LEU A 347 11.03 -2.05 12.83
C LEU A 347 10.37 -2.09 11.45
N MET A 348 9.12 -2.53 11.41
CA MET A 348 8.30 -2.56 10.21
C MET A 348 7.12 -1.60 10.37
N ASP A 349 6.80 -0.87 9.32
CA ASP A 349 5.57 -0.09 9.24
C ASP A 349 4.39 -0.95 8.79
N LEU A 350 3.22 -0.69 9.38
CA LEU A 350 1.95 -1.09 8.78
C LEU A 350 1.77 -0.27 7.50
N GLY A 351 1.27 -0.88 6.43
CA GLY A 351 1.04 -0.15 5.20
C GLY A 351 -0.39 -0.26 4.69
N PHE A 352 -0.62 0.50 3.64
CA PHE A 352 -1.88 0.60 2.92
C PHE A 352 -1.59 0.12 1.49
N SER A 353 -2.31 -0.91 1.01
CA SER A 353 -2.10 -1.44 -0.35
C SER A 353 -3.30 -1.19 -1.26
N THR A 354 -3.02 -0.77 -2.49
CA THR A 354 -3.96 -0.84 -3.60
C THR A 354 -3.26 -0.84 -4.95
N HIS A 355 -3.85 -1.40 -6.00
CA HIS A 355 -3.38 -1.22 -7.38
C HIS A 355 -1.85 -1.39 -7.52
N ALA A 356 -1.27 -2.44 -6.93
CA ALA A 356 0.18 -2.70 -6.95
C ALA A 356 1.04 -1.62 -6.25
N PHE A 357 0.42 -0.74 -5.46
CA PHE A 357 1.02 0.31 -4.66
C PHE A 357 0.91 0.00 -3.17
N HIS A 358 2.04 0.01 -2.48
CA HIS A 358 2.08 -0.12 -1.03
C HIS A 358 2.56 1.18 -0.37
N ALA A 359 1.62 2.01 0.07
CA ALA A 359 1.91 3.26 0.75
C ALA A 359 2.44 3.02 2.17
N GLY A 360 3.55 3.68 2.51
CA GLY A 360 4.08 3.75 3.87
C GLY A 360 4.80 2.51 4.39
N ALA A 361 4.92 1.42 3.60
CA ALA A 361 5.72 0.27 4.00
C ALA A 361 7.21 0.63 4.08
N ARG A 362 7.81 0.28 5.21
CA ARG A 362 9.23 0.51 5.48
C ARG A 362 9.74 -0.53 6.45
N LEU A 363 10.92 -1.09 6.16
CA LEU A 363 11.65 -1.96 7.06
C LEU A 363 12.98 -1.31 7.42
N VAL A 364 13.23 -1.15 8.71
CA VAL A 364 14.45 -0.52 9.24
C VAL A 364 15.13 -1.48 10.20
N PHE A 365 16.30 -1.99 9.83
CA PHE A 365 17.14 -2.75 10.74
C PHE A 365 17.78 -1.84 11.78
N MET A 366 18.06 -2.39 12.96
CA MET A 366 18.71 -1.71 14.06
C MET A 366 20.01 -2.43 14.41
N ASP A 367 21.01 -1.66 14.84
CA ASP A 367 22.23 -2.21 15.41
C ASP A 367 21.89 -2.84 16.76
N ALA A 368 22.15 -4.13 16.90
CA ALA A 368 21.63 -4.96 17.97
C ALA A 368 22.67 -5.97 18.45
N THR A 369 22.70 -6.17 19.76
CA THR A 369 23.61 -7.09 20.44
C THR A 369 22.86 -7.91 21.48
N ILE A 370 23.26 -9.17 21.65
CA ILE A 370 22.71 -10.07 22.65
C ILE A 370 23.73 -10.24 23.77
N SER A 371 23.29 -10.19 25.03
CA SER A 371 24.13 -10.46 26.19
C SER A 371 24.75 -11.86 26.13
N PRO A 372 25.93 -12.08 26.76
CA PRO A 372 26.50 -13.43 26.90
C PRO A 372 25.53 -14.42 27.57
N GLY A 373 24.67 -13.95 28.47
CA GLY A 373 23.62 -14.73 29.14
C GLY A 373 22.45 -15.14 28.24
N ARG A 374 22.37 -14.63 27.00
CA ARG A 374 21.27 -14.87 26.03
C ARG A 374 19.89 -14.44 26.53
N ASP A 375 19.86 -13.49 27.45
CA ASP A 375 18.67 -13.05 28.18
C ASP A 375 18.34 -11.56 27.98
N LEU A 376 19.27 -10.79 27.39
CA LEU A 376 19.12 -9.35 27.19
C LEU A 376 19.49 -8.98 25.75
N LEU A 377 18.54 -8.35 25.05
CA LEU A 377 18.74 -7.76 23.73
C LEU A 377 18.93 -6.25 23.91
N THR A 378 20.05 -5.73 23.42
CA THR A 378 20.31 -4.28 23.41
C THR A 378 20.42 -3.78 21.98
N PHE A 379 19.64 -2.76 21.63
CA PHE A 379 19.63 -2.18 20.29
C PHE A 379 19.56 -0.66 20.31
N THR A 380 20.01 -0.02 19.23
CA THR A 380 19.91 1.43 19.04
C THR A 380 18.75 1.74 18.10
N THR A 381 17.81 2.54 18.58
CA THR A 381 16.65 3.00 17.80
C THR A 381 17.06 3.92 16.64
N PRO A 382 16.25 4.04 15.57
CA PRO A 382 16.57 4.91 14.45
C PRO A 382 16.87 6.35 14.88
N PRO A 383 17.73 7.09 14.17
CA PRO A 383 18.21 8.39 14.64
C PRO A 383 17.15 9.50 14.56
N ASN A 384 16.16 9.40 13.68
CA ASN A 384 15.12 10.43 13.50
C ASN A 384 13.93 9.96 12.63
N GLY A 385 12.92 10.83 12.54
CA GLY A 385 11.69 10.67 11.76
C GLY A 385 11.86 10.51 10.24
N ARG A 386 13.03 10.85 9.67
CA ARG A 386 13.29 10.68 8.24
C ARG A 386 13.65 9.23 7.90
N ILE A 387 14.35 8.55 8.81
CA ILE A 387 14.69 7.12 8.68
C ILE A 387 13.49 6.26 9.06
N ARG A 388 12.80 6.58 10.15
CA ARG A 388 11.59 5.90 10.58
C ARG A 388 10.55 6.93 11.00
N ILE A 389 9.48 7.06 10.23
CA ILE A 389 8.38 7.97 10.54
C ILE A 389 7.78 7.56 11.90
N PRO A 390 7.51 8.46 12.86
CA PRO A 390 7.03 8.05 14.17
C PRO A 390 5.63 7.44 14.11
N MET A 391 5.31 6.56 15.06
CA MET A 391 3.93 6.26 15.44
C MET A 391 3.70 6.90 16.82
N LEU A 392 2.82 7.91 16.85
CA LEU A 392 2.42 8.63 18.05
C LEU A 392 1.18 7.94 18.60
N GLN A 393 1.33 6.91 19.43
CA GLN A 393 0.14 6.34 20.08
C GLN A 393 -0.56 7.46 20.89
N PRO A 394 -1.88 7.68 20.72
CA PRO A 394 -2.61 8.60 21.59
C PRO A 394 -2.39 8.18 23.05
N ASP A 395 -2.11 9.17 23.90
CA ASP A 395 -1.82 8.96 25.32
C ASP A 395 -2.96 8.29 26.09
#